data_AF-A0AAE0MUQ0-F1
#
_entry.id   AF-A0AAE0MUQ0-F1
#
_cell.length_a   1.000
_cell.length_b   1.000
_cell.length_c   1.000
_cell.angle_alpha   90.00
_cell.angle_beta   90.00
_cell.angle_gamma   90.00
#
_symmetry.space_group_name_H-M   'P 1'
#
loop_
_entity.id
_entity.type
_entity.pdbx_description
1 polymer ?
#
loop_
_entity_poly.entity_id
_entity_poly.type
_entity_poly.pdbx_seq_one_letter_code
_entity_poly.pdbx_strand_id
1 'polypeptide(L)'
;MMSERLGGCVDAELKVYGVKGLRVVDASVMPLIVGGGLQATVYAVAERGADLIRGRKPLKVRRNEKETEEVDETEDGTEAGVDGTDDNDGSGNGEPSANRLGGFTWGFPRRRA
;
A
#
# COMPACT_ATOMS: atom_id res chain seq x y z
N MET A 1 -13.01 -14.31 7.51
CA MET A 1 -13.23 -14.16 8.96
C MET A 1 -12.78 -15.42 9.68
N MET A 2 -12.67 -15.38 11.01
CA MET A 2 -12.17 -16.48 11.87
C MET A 2 -13.23 -17.58 12.03
N SER A 3 -12.81 -18.83 12.23
CA SER A 3 -13.73 -19.96 12.42
C SER A 3 -14.49 -19.89 13.74
N GLU A 4 -15.70 -20.47 13.78
CA GLU A 4 -16.55 -20.52 14.97
C GLU A 4 -15.84 -21.15 16.18
N ARG A 5 -15.07 -22.23 15.97
CA ARG A 5 -14.27 -22.89 17.02
C ARG A 5 -13.29 -21.92 17.72
N LEU A 6 -12.78 -20.93 16.99
CA LEU A 6 -11.84 -19.95 17.52
C LEU A 6 -12.54 -18.69 18.06
N GLY A 7 -13.88 -18.69 18.12
CA GLY A 7 -14.68 -17.56 18.61
C GLY A 7 -15.10 -16.56 17.52
N GLY A 8 -15.00 -16.92 16.24
CA GLY A 8 -15.50 -16.09 15.15
C GLY A 8 -17.02 -16.07 15.06
N CYS A 9 -17.62 -14.92 14.74
CA CYS A 9 -19.07 -14.76 14.61
C CYS A 9 -19.62 -15.01 13.18
N VAL A 10 -18.72 -15.03 12.20
CA VAL A 10 -19.04 -14.88 10.77
C VAL A 10 -18.07 -15.69 9.91
N ASP A 11 -18.55 -16.25 8.80
CA ASP A 11 -17.76 -17.11 7.90
C ASP A 11 -16.98 -16.34 6.81
N ALA A 12 -16.28 -17.04 5.91
CA ALA A 12 -15.53 -16.39 4.82
C ALA A 12 -16.42 -15.63 3.81
N GLU A 13 -17.73 -15.88 3.80
CA GLU A 13 -18.74 -15.24 2.94
C GLU A 13 -19.55 -14.16 3.68
N LEU A 14 -19.05 -13.74 4.85
CA LEU A 14 -19.65 -12.72 5.71
C LEU A 14 -21.00 -13.12 6.33
N LYS A 15 -21.37 -14.40 6.30
CA LYS A 15 -22.62 -14.90 6.89
C LYS A 15 -22.44 -15.14 8.38
N VAL A 16 -23.46 -14.76 9.15
CA VAL A 16 -23.48 -14.98 10.60
C VAL A 16 -23.74 -16.46 10.89
N TYR A 17 -22.93 -17.06 11.77
CA TYR A 17 -23.12 -18.45 12.17
C TYR A 17 -24.49 -18.63 12.86
N GLY A 18 -25.19 -19.71 12.50
CA GLY A 18 -26.52 -20.04 13.05
C GLY A 18 -27.69 -19.17 12.54
N VAL A 19 -27.45 -18.13 11.72
CA VAL A 19 -28.52 -17.24 11.23
C VAL A 19 -28.61 -17.29 9.70
N LYS A 20 -29.84 -17.44 9.19
CA LYS A 20 -30.09 -17.47 7.74
C LYS A 20 -30.37 -16.06 7.22
N GLY A 21 -29.84 -15.74 6.04
CA GLY A 21 -30.13 -14.48 5.34
C GLY A 21 -29.47 -13.22 5.92
N LEU A 22 -28.65 -13.35 6.97
CA LEU A 22 -27.95 -12.23 7.60
C LEU A 22 -26.46 -12.24 7.27
N ARG A 23 -25.93 -11.07 6.92
CA ARG A 23 -24.49 -10.83 6.74
C ARG A 23 -24.07 -9.57 7.48
N VAL A 24 -22.83 -9.55 7.98
CA VAL A 24 -22.23 -8.37 8.61
C VAL A 24 -21.07 -7.91 7.72
N VAL A 25 -21.13 -6.65 7.28
CA VAL A 25 -20.14 -6.05 6.38
C VAL A 25 -19.66 -4.75 7.00
N ASP A 26 -18.67 -4.85 7.87
CA ASP A 26 -18.16 -3.73 8.68
C ASP A 26 -16.76 -4.08 9.23
N ALA A 27 -16.08 -3.12 9.86
CA ALA A 27 -14.81 -3.34 10.53
C ALA A 27 -14.85 -4.40 11.64
N SER A 28 -15.99 -4.56 12.31
CA SER A 28 -16.21 -5.56 13.38
C SER A 28 -15.88 -7.00 13.01
N VAL A 29 -15.74 -7.29 11.72
CA VAL A 29 -15.51 -8.63 11.21
C VAL A 29 -14.03 -8.96 10.94
N MET A 30 -13.17 -7.95 11.02
CA MET A 30 -11.74 -8.11 10.81
C MET A 30 -11.17 -8.87 12.01
N PRO A 31 -10.58 -10.06 11.83
CA PRO A 31 -10.14 -10.90 12.95
C PRO A 31 -8.87 -10.37 13.63
N LEU A 32 -8.11 -9.51 12.94
CA LEU A 32 -6.86 -8.94 13.41
C LEU A 32 -6.82 -7.45 13.03
N ILE A 33 -6.06 -6.68 13.81
CA ILE A 33 -5.83 -5.27 13.53
C ILE A 33 -5.02 -5.14 12.24
N VAL A 34 -5.48 -4.27 11.36
CA VAL A 34 -4.85 -4.03 10.06
C VAL A 34 -3.77 -2.99 10.23
N GLY A 35 -2.57 -3.25 9.71
CA GLY A 35 -1.43 -2.32 9.76
C GLY A 35 -1.53 -1.10 8.82
N GLY A 36 -2.73 -0.65 8.47
CA GLY A 36 -2.98 0.42 7.50
C GLY A 36 -4.26 1.20 7.80
N GLY A 37 -4.60 2.14 6.91
CA GLY A 37 -5.78 2.99 7.09
C GLY A 37 -7.09 2.19 7.06
N LEU A 38 -7.84 2.23 8.18
CA LEU A 38 -9.10 1.49 8.32
C LEU A 38 -10.11 1.80 7.21
N GLN A 39 -10.16 3.04 6.74
CA GLN A 39 -11.06 3.44 5.66
C GLN A 39 -10.86 2.59 4.39
N ALA A 40 -9.61 2.40 3.97
CA ALA A 40 -9.31 1.60 2.78
C ALA A 40 -9.70 0.13 2.98
N THR A 41 -9.43 -0.42 4.17
CA THR A 41 -9.75 -1.82 4.45
C THR A 41 -11.25 -2.06 4.57
N VAL A 42 -11.99 -1.15 5.21
CA VAL A 42 -13.45 -1.22 5.30
C VAL A 42 -14.07 -1.12 3.91
N TYR A 43 -13.60 -0.22 3.05
CA TYR A 43 -14.07 -0.18 1.66
C TYR A 43 -13.78 -1.48 0.91
N ALA A 44 -12.59 -2.06 1.05
CA ALA A 44 -12.28 -3.35 0.42
C ALA A 44 -13.21 -4.49 0.88
N VAL A 45 -13.54 -4.53 2.19
CA VAL A 45 -14.51 -5.48 2.74
C VAL A 45 -15.91 -5.21 2.21
N ALA A 46 -16.31 -3.93 2.10
CA ALA A 46 -17.61 -3.52 1.57
C ALA A 46 -17.78 -3.91 0.10
N GLU A 47 -16.78 -3.68 -0.74
CA GLU A 47 -16.77 -4.11 -2.16
C GLU A 47 -16.92 -5.63 -2.27
N ARG A 48 -16.14 -6.37 -1.47
CA ARG A 48 -16.25 -7.83 -1.43
C ARG A 48 -17.64 -8.29 -0.96
N GLY A 49 -18.20 -7.64 0.05
CA GLY A 49 -19.55 -7.93 0.55
C GLY A 49 -20.62 -7.66 -0.51
N ALA A 50 -20.51 -6.57 -1.26
CA ALA A 50 -21.41 -6.24 -2.35
C ALA A 50 -21.38 -7.30 -3.46
N ASP A 51 -20.19 -7.79 -3.80
CA ASP A 51 -20.03 -8.89 -4.77
C ASP A 51 -20.68 -10.18 -4.28
N LEU A 52 -20.48 -10.55 -3.01
CA LEU A 52 -21.08 -11.75 -2.41
C LEU A 52 -22.61 -11.67 -2.37
N ILE A 53 -23.16 -10.48 -2.06
CA ILE A 53 -24.61 -10.24 -2.06
C ILE A 53 -25.18 -10.32 -3.49
N ARG A 54 -24.45 -9.80 -4.49
CA ARG A 54 -24.86 -9.81 -5.90
C ARG A 54 -24.50 -11.11 -6.63
N GLY A 55 -23.79 -12.05 -6.00
CA GLY A 55 -23.31 -13.28 -6.63
C GLY A 55 -22.25 -13.05 -7.72
N ARG A 56 -21.50 -11.94 -7.68
CA ARG A 56 -20.45 -11.64 -8.66
C ARG A 56 -19.21 -12.49 -8.39
N LYS A 57 -18.63 -13.02 -9.46
CA LYS A 57 -17.35 -13.73 -9.39
C LYS A 57 -16.20 -12.73 -9.43
N PRO A 58 -15.14 -12.93 -8.64
CA PRO A 58 -13.95 -12.08 -8.74
C PRO A 58 -13.35 -12.18 -10.14
N LEU A 59 -12.87 -11.04 -10.64
CA LEU A 59 -12.22 -10.98 -11.93
C LEU A 59 -10.93 -11.81 -11.91
N LYS A 60 -10.62 -12.48 -13.03
CA LYS A 60 -9.35 -13.18 -13.18
C LYS A 60 -8.24 -12.16 -13.23
N VAL A 61 -7.26 -12.29 -12.33
CA VAL A 61 -6.05 -11.47 -12.38
C VAL A 61 -5.32 -11.80 -13.69
N ARG A 62 -5.19 -10.81 -14.57
CA ARG A 62 -4.30 -10.90 -15.72
C ARG A 62 -2.88 -10.68 -15.19
N ARG A 63 -2.03 -11.70 -15.23
CA ARG A 63 -0.58 -11.49 -15.08
C ARG A 63 -0.05 -11.04 -16.43
N ASN A 64 0.67 -9.93 -16.46
CA ASN A 64 1.51 -9.58 -17.60
C ASN A 64 2.88 -10.18 -17.31
N GLU A 65 3.22 -11.25 -18.02
CA GLU A 65 4.54 -11.88 -17.98
C GLU A 65 5.42 -11.21 -19.05
N LYS A 66 6.10 -10.10 -18.71
CA LYS A 66 7.12 -9.41 -19.51
C LYS A 66 7.94 -8.51 -18.57
N GLU A 67 9.26 -8.42 -18.56
CA GLU A 67 10.37 -8.95 -19.35
C GLU A 67 11.57 -8.96 -18.37
N THR A 68 12.26 -10.10 -18.20
CA THR A 68 13.65 -10.09 -17.75
C THR A 68 14.48 -9.85 -18.99
N GLU A 69 14.90 -8.61 -19.22
CA GLU A 69 15.95 -8.33 -20.19
C GLU A 69 17.26 -8.89 -19.62
N GLU A 70 17.77 -9.93 -20.28
CA GLU A 70 19.12 -10.42 -20.13
C GLU A 70 20.08 -9.30 -20.56
N VAL A 71 20.92 -8.84 -19.64
CA VAL A 71 22.05 -7.97 -19.99
C VAL A 71 23.15 -8.91 -20.47
N ASP A 72 23.37 -8.93 -21.79
CA ASP A 72 24.45 -9.67 -22.44
C ASP A 72 25.80 -9.13 -21.96
N GLU A 73 26.62 -10.00 -21.40
CA GLU A 73 28.03 -9.75 -21.15
C GLU A 73 28.80 -9.82 -22.47
N THR A 74 29.08 -8.68 -23.11
CA THR A 74 30.17 -8.58 -24.09
C THR A 74 31.44 -8.11 -23.39
N GLU A 75 32.33 -9.06 -23.17
CA GLU A 75 33.75 -8.82 -23.00
C GLU A 75 34.39 -8.52 -24.37
N ASP A 76 34.87 -7.30 -24.55
CA ASP A 76 35.83 -6.96 -25.60
C ASP A 76 36.85 -5.97 -25.05
N GLY A 77 37.95 -6.53 -24.54
CA GLY A 77 39.13 -5.77 -24.19
C GLY A 77 39.87 -5.28 -25.43
N THR A 78 40.33 -4.03 -25.41
CA THR A 78 41.57 -3.62 -26.08
C THR A 78 42.20 -2.46 -25.31
N GLU A 79 43.53 -2.52 -25.22
CA GLU A 79 44.48 -1.79 -24.39
C GLU A 79 44.97 -0.44 -24.97
N ALA A 80 45.49 0.42 -24.08
CA ALA A 80 46.61 1.39 -24.23
C ALA A 80 46.31 2.77 -23.61
N GLY A 81 47.13 3.18 -22.64
CA GLY A 81 46.91 4.35 -21.79
C GLY A 81 47.55 5.66 -22.25
N VAL A 82 47.20 6.75 -21.55
CA VAL A 82 47.93 8.02 -21.35
C VAL A 82 47.31 8.64 -20.07
N ASP A 83 48.02 8.66 -18.94
CA ASP A 83 48.69 9.83 -18.32
C ASP A 83 47.84 11.11 -18.24
N GLY A 84 47.72 11.65 -17.02
CA GLY A 84 46.93 12.83 -16.71
C GLY A 84 46.42 12.85 -15.26
N THR A 85 47.31 13.12 -14.32
CA THR A 85 46.94 13.80 -13.07
C THR A 85 46.35 15.16 -13.42
N ASP A 86 45.08 15.40 -13.05
CA ASP A 86 44.56 16.75 -12.90
C ASP A 86 43.75 16.82 -11.60
N ASP A 87 44.27 17.65 -10.70
CA ASP A 87 43.68 18.08 -9.46
C ASP A 87 42.29 18.70 -9.68
N ASN A 88 41.31 18.30 -8.87
CA ASN A 88 40.17 19.16 -8.57
C ASN A 88 39.76 19.04 -7.10
N ASP A 89 40.38 19.92 -6.34
CA ASP A 89 40.02 20.44 -5.04
C ASP A 89 38.67 21.18 -5.07
N GLY A 90 37.57 20.41 -5.05
CA GLY A 90 36.22 20.93 -4.92
C GLY A 90 35.63 20.78 -3.52
N SER A 91 36.07 21.62 -2.58
CA SER A 91 35.38 21.83 -1.30
C SER A 91 33.94 22.31 -1.56
N GLY A 92 32.94 21.59 -1.02
CA GLY A 92 31.53 21.90 -1.27
C GLY A 92 30.56 21.10 -0.42
N ASN A 93 30.74 21.11 0.91
CA ASN A 93 29.72 20.65 1.83
C ASN A 93 28.54 21.64 1.81
N GLY A 94 27.63 21.45 0.86
CA GLY A 94 26.34 22.13 0.84
C GLY A 94 25.47 21.63 2.01
N GLU A 95 25.31 22.48 3.01
CA GLU A 95 24.34 22.30 4.09
C GLU A 95 22.92 22.10 3.49
N PRO A 96 22.14 21.10 3.93
CA PRO A 96 20.73 21.02 3.56
C PRO A 96 19.97 22.13 4.29
N SER A 97 19.69 23.22 3.58
CA SER A 97 18.86 24.32 4.05
C SER A 97 17.48 23.83 4.46
N ALA A 98 17.06 24.26 5.65
CA ALA A 98 15.79 23.94 6.29
C ALA A 98 14.60 24.08 5.34
N ASN A 99 13.81 23.00 5.22
CA ASN A 99 12.51 23.03 4.57
C ASN A 99 11.58 24.00 5.33
N ARG A 100 11.49 25.19 4.75
CA ARG A 100 10.34 26.08 4.60
C ARG A 100 9.05 25.44 5.17
N LEU A 101 8.79 25.72 6.45
CA LEU A 101 7.51 25.52 7.12
C LEU A 101 6.44 26.32 6.35
N GLY A 102 5.71 25.64 5.47
CA GLY A 102 4.45 26.12 4.93
C GLY A 102 3.43 26.20 6.06
N GLY A 103 3.23 27.41 6.58
CA GLY A 103 2.24 27.71 7.60
C GLY A 103 0.83 27.42 7.09
N PHE A 104 0.28 26.28 7.49
CA PHE A 104 -1.14 25.98 7.36
C PHE A 104 -1.85 26.52 8.61
N THR A 105 -2.22 27.80 8.57
CA THR A 105 -3.01 28.42 9.64
C THR A 105 -4.45 27.93 9.56
N TRP A 106 -4.84 27.02 10.45
CA TRP A 106 -6.25 26.68 10.65
C TRP A 106 -6.98 27.87 11.30
N GLY A 107 -7.89 28.48 10.55
CA GLY A 107 -8.74 29.57 11.03
C GLY A 107 -9.83 29.06 11.97
N PHE A 108 -9.58 29.13 13.28
CA PHE A 108 -10.62 29.02 14.30
C PHE A 108 -11.13 30.42 14.68
N PRO A 109 -12.44 30.70 14.63
CA PRO A 109 -12.98 32.00 15.03
C PRO A 109 -12.90 32.17 16.55
N ARG A 110 -12.04 33.08 17.02
CA ARG A 110 -12.04 33.54 18.41
C ARG A 110 -13.34 34.31 18.68
N ARG A 111 -14.27 33.69 19.40
CA ARG A 111 -15.40 34.39 20.05
C ARG A 111 -14.80 35.41 21.04
N ARG A 112 -15.09 36.69 20.88
CA ARG A 112 -14.85 37.69 21.93
C ARG A 112 -15.99 37.60 22.94
N ALA A 113 -15.63 37.53 24.21
CA ALA A 113 -16.48 37.93 25.32
C ALA A 113 -16.59 39.46 25.35
#